data_AF-A0A432FMR5-F1
#
_entry.id   AF-A0A432FMR5-F1
#
_cell.length_a   1.000
_cell.length_b   1.000
_cell.length_c   1.000
_cell.angle_alpha   90.00
_cell.angle_beta   90.00
_cell.angle_gamma   90.00
#
_symmetry.space_group_name_H-M   'P 1'
#
loop_
_entity.id
_entity.type
_entity.pdbx_description
1 polymer ?
#
loop_
_entity_poly.entity_id
_entity_poly.type
_entity_poly.pdbx_seq_one_letter_code
_entity_poly.pdbx_strand_id
1 'polypeptide(L)'
;MAKRSIALITITLFVGAMAGTLTGELLGLILPEGVVKDFFLTSVSFDLGSLAGHENGVIVLDMIMFTIQFGLSIKMNFTSIIGLDGAYYFLRY
;
A
#
# COMPACT_ATOMS: atom_id res chain seq x y z
N MET A 1 8.31 -15.70 -23.80
CA MET A 1 7.52 -15.11 -22.71
C MET A 1 6.05 -15.29 -23.05
N ALA A 2 5.33 -16.21 -22.39
CA ALA A 2 3.89 -16.29 -22.57
C ALA A 2 3.28 -14.92 -22.22
N LYS A 3 2.29 -14.46 -22.99
CA LYS A 3 1.59 -13.19 -22.71
C LYS A 3 0.89 -13.32 -21.35
N ARG A 4 1.59 -13.04 -20.25
CA ARG A 4 0.98 -12.97 -18.93
C ARG A 4 -0.04 -11.85 -18.98
N SER A 5 -1.24 -12.12 -18.48
CA SER A 5 -2.28 -11.10 -18.40
C SER A 5 -1.74 -9.92 -17.60
N ILE A 6 -1.96 -8.70 -18.11
CA ILE A 6 -1.62 -7.47 -17.40
C ILE A 6 -2.21 -7.50 -15.99
N ALA A 7 -3.41 -8.06 -15.84
CA ALA A 7 -4.05 -8.23 -14.53
C ALA A 7 -3.21 -9.07 -13.55
N LEU A 8 -2.58 -10.15 -14.01
CA LEU A 8 -1.73 -11.00 -13.17
C LEU A 8 -0.48 -10.22 -12.71
N ILE A 9 0.15 -9.51 -13.65
CA ILE A 9 1.32 -8.67 -13.35
C ILE A 9 0.98 -7.62 -12.29
N THR A 10 -0.11 -6.88 -12.50
CA THR A 10 -0.55 -5.84 -11.57
C THR A 10 -0.88 -6.39 -10.19
N ILE A 11 -1.61 -7.51 -10.11
CA ILE A 11 -1.99 -8.10 -8.81
C ILE A 11 -0.75 -8.60 -8.07
N THR A 12 0.17 -9.30 -8.74
CA THR A 12 1.38 -9.83 -8.10
C THR A 12 2.26 -8.69 -7.57
N LEU A 13 2.47 -7.63 -8.36
CA LEU A 13 3.22 -6.47 -7.90
C LEU A 13 2.52 -5.74 -6.75
N PHE A 14 1.20 -5.60 -6.81
CA PHE A 14 0.42 -4.96 -5.75
C PHE A 14 0.54 -5.72 -4.42
N VAL A 15 0.40 -7.05 -4.45
CA VAL A 15 0.60 -7.90 -3.28
C VAL A 15 2.05 -7.81 -2.76
N GLY A 16 3.03 -7.75 -3.66
CA GLY A 16 4.43 -7.51 -3.33
C GLY A 16 4.65 -6.21 -2.57
N ALA A 17 4.09 -5.11 -3.06
CA ALA A 17 4.19 -3.80 -2.41
C ALA A 17 3.56 -3.81 -1.01
N MET A 18 2.39 -4.43 -0.87
CA MET A 18 1.71 -4.57 0.43
C MET A 18 2.54 -5.41 1.41
N ALA A 19 3.07 -6.55 0.97
CA ALA A 19 3.91 -7.42 1.80
C ALA A 19 5.22 -6.73 2.22
N GLY A 20 5.84 -5.99 1.30
CA GLY A 20 7.02 -5.17 1.59
C GLY A 20 6.71 -4.08 2.61
N THR A 21 5.58 -3.38 2.46
CA THR A 21 5.14 -2.35 3.43
C THR A 21 4.98 -2.95 4.83
N LEU A 22 4.23 -4.05 4.93
CA LEU A 22 3.98 -4.75 6.19
C LEU A 22 5.30 -5.17 6.85
N THR A 23 6.22 -5.75 6.08
CA THR A 23 7.54 -6.14 6.57
C THR A 23 8.33 -4.92 7.09
N GLY A 24 8.28 -3.79 6.38
CA GLY A 24 8.92 -2.55 6.83
C GLY A 24 8.36 -2.00 8.14
N GLU A 25 7.04 -2.06 8.33
CA GLU A 25 6.42 -1.64 9.60
C GLU A 25 6.80 -2.59 10.74
N LEU A 26 6.82 -3.92 10.49
CA LEU A 26 7.26 -4.91 11.48
C LEU A 26 8.74 -4.71 11.87
N LEU A 27 9.61 -4.41 10.92
CA LEU A 27 11.01 -4.07 11.21
C LEU A 27 11.12 -2.78 12.02
N GLY A 28 10.28 -1.78 11.73
CA GLY A 28 10.21 -0.53 12.49
C GLY A 28 9.85 -0.71 13.98
N LEU A 29 9.16 -1.80 14.35
CA LEU A 29 8.85 -2.10 15.75
C LEU A 29 10.09 -2.55 16.55
N ILE A 30 11.05 -3.19 15.89
CA ILE A 30 12.26 -3.76 16.52
C ILE A 30 13.40 -2.74 16.52
N LEU A 31 13.40 -1.81 15.55
CA LEU A 31 14.45 -0.80 15.43
C LEU A 31 14.37 0.25 16.56
N PRO A 32 15.53 0.61 17.15
CA PRO A 32 15.60 1.73 18.08
C PRO A 32 15.30 3.05 17.37
N GLU A 33 14.96 4.08 18.14
CA GLU A 33 14.71 5.41 17.61
C GLU A 33 15.97 5.98 16.92
N GLY A 34 15.77 6.54 15.73
CA GLY A 34 16.86 7.12 14.93
C GLY A 34 16.52 7.19 13.44
N VAL A 35 17.43 7.82 12.68
CA VAL A 35 17.24 8.11 11.24
C VAL A 35 16.98 6.87 10.39
N VAL A 36 17.49 5.70 10.81
CA VAL A 36 17.25 4.43 10.12
C VAL A 36 15.78 4.04 10.24
N LYS A 37 15.22 4.08 11.45
CA LYS A 37 13.79 3.79 11.67
C LYS A 37 12.91 4.75 10.88
N ASP A 38 13.23 6.04 10.91
CA ASP A 38 12.48 7.07 10.17
C ASP A 38 12.54 6.83 8.66
N PHE A 39 13.69 6.41 8.13
CA PHE A 39 13.84 6.06 6.72
C PHE A 39 12.96 4.86 6.32
N PHE A 40 12.95 3.80 7.13
CA PHE A 40 12.13 2.62 6.88
C PHE A 40 10.62 2.89 7.01
N LEU A 41 10.22 3.77 7.94
CA LEU A 41 8.82 4.14 8.18
C LEU A 41 8.32 5.27 7.29
N THR A 42 9.22 5.99 6.60
CA THR A 42 8.86 7.01 5.62
C THR A 42 7.98 6.38 4.56
N SER A 43 6.77 6.90 4.42
CA SER A 43 5.73 6.28 3.61
C SER A 43 4.90 7.30 2.86
N VAL A 44 4.50 6.92 1.65
CA VAL A 44 3.51 7.63 0.85
C VAL A 44 2.16 6.96 1.07
N SER A 45 1.14 7.73 1.44
CA SER A 45 -0.24 7.26 1.58
C SER A 45 -1.08 7.69 0.39
N PHE A 46 -1.87 6.76 -0.12
CA PHE A 46 -2.84 6.98 -1.19
C PHE A 46 -4.24 6.66 -0.68
N ASP A 47 -5.10 7.66 -0.67
CA ASP A 47 -6.49 7.51 -0.23
C ASP A 47 -7.41 7.35 -1.44
N LEU A 48 -8.12 6.23 -1.54
CA LEU A 48 -9.06 6.01 -2.64
C LEU A 48 -10.24 6.98 -2.62
N GLY A 49 -10.66 7.48 -1.44
CA GLY A 49 -11.73 8.47 -1.37
C GLY A 49 -11.34 9.83 -1.95
N SER A 50 -10.04 10.14 -2.00
CA SER A 50 -9.51 11.35 -2.65
C SER A 50 -9.73 11.29 -4.17
N LEU A 51 -9.57 10.10 -4.78
CA LEU A 51 -9.84 9.87 -6.19
C LEU A 51 -11.32 10.03 -6.56
N ALA A 52 -12.23 9.86 -5.59
CA ALA A 52 -13.66 10.06 -5.75
C ALA A 52 -14.11 11.52 -5.52
N GLY A 53 -13.18 12.48 -5.43
CA GLY A 53 -13.46 13.91 -5.27
C GLY A 53 -13.79 14.33 -3.83
N HIS A 54 -13.55 13.47 -2.83
CA HIS A 54 -13.74 13.80 -1.43
C HIS A 54 -12.41 14.17 -0.78
N GLU A 55 -12.30 15.42 -0.33
CA GLU A 55 -11.07 16.00 0.23
C GLU A 55 -10.57 15.27 1.48
N ASN A 56 -11.47 14.61 2.21
CA ASN A 56 -11.16 13.83 3.41
C ASN A 56 -10.76 12.37 3.15
N GLY A 57 -10.64 11.92 1.88
CA GLY A 57 -10.23 10.54 1.59
C GLY A 57 -11.27 9.48 1.94
N VAL A 58 -12.48 9.90 2.33
CA VAL A 58 -13.59 9.07 2.78
C VAL A 58 -14.83 9.41 1.97
N ILE A 59 -15.45 8.39 1.39
CA ILE A 59 -16.76 8.48 0.75
C ILE A 59 -17.81 8.42 1.86
N VAL A 60 -18.46 9.55 2.10
CA VAL A 60 -19.50 9.69 3.13
C VAL A 60 -20.86 9.61 2.46
N LEU A 61 -21.64 8.58 2.80
CA LEU A 61 -23.04 8.46 2.40
C LEU A 61 -23.92 8.82 3.61
N ASP A 62 -24.54 9.99 3.55
CA ASP A 62 -25.46 10.45 4.59
C ASP A 62 -26.91 10.11 4.22
N MET A 63 -27.56 9.29 5.06
CA MET A 63 -28.94 8.83 4.88
C MET A 63 -29.89 9.44 5.94
N ILE A 64 -29.56 10.61 6.50
CA ILE A 64 -30.34 11.40 7.48
C ILE A 64 -30.39 10.76 8.87
N MET A 65 -30.67 9.45 8.97
CA MET A 65 -30.75 8.72 10.24
C MET A 65 -29.46 7.96 10.56
N PHE A 66 -28.67 7.61 9.54
CA PHE A 66 -27.38 6.93 9.69
C PHE A 66 -26.40 7.41 8.61
N THR A 67 -25.13 7.51 8.96
CA THR A 67 -24.04 7.90 8.05
C THR A 67 -23.09 6.72 7.86
N ILE A 68 -22.80 6.36 6.61
CA ILE A 68 -21.83 5.31 6.27
C ILE A 68 -20.60 5.96 5.65
N GLN A 69 -19.42 5.63 6.18
CA GLN A 69 -18.14 6.18 5.74
C GLN A 69 -17.26 5.07 5.19
N PHE A 70 -16.93 5.13 3.90
CA PHE A 70 -16.01 4.19 3.25
C PHE A 70 -14.72 4.90 2.89
N GLY A 71 -13.62 4.54 3.55
CA GLY A 71 -12.27 5.02 3.24
C GLY A 71 -11.33 3.83 3.06
N LEU A 72 -10.48 3.88 2.03
CA LEU A 72 -9.36 2.96 1.88
C LEU A 72 -8.10 3.80 1.71
N SER A 73 -7.20 3.70 2.68
CA SER A 73 -5.87 4.30 2.63
C SER A 73 -4.84 3.21 2.41
N ILE A 74 -4.02 3.34 1.37
CA ILE A 74 -2.93 2.44 1.07
C ILE A 74 -1.63 3.18 1.35
N LYS A 75 -0.93 2.73 2.38
CA LYS A 75 0.41 3.21 2.71
C LYS A 75 1.44 2.35 1.99
N MET A 76 2.47 2.98 1.40
CA MET A 76 3.66 2.31 0.88
C MET A 76 4.91 2.97 1.49
N ASN A 77 5.70 2.21 2.22
CA ASN A 77 6.97 2.66 2.80
C ASN A 77 8.17 2.28 1.91
N PHE A 78 9.39 2.61 2.32
CA PHE A 78 10.59 2.26 1.56
C PHE A 78 10.72 0.74 1.28
N THR A 79 10.34 -0.10 2.24
CA THR A 79 10.44 -1.57 2.14
C THR A 79 9.49 -2.15 1.08
N SER A 80 8.46 -1.41 0.66
CA SER A 80 7.58 -1.77 -0.45
C SER A 80 8.35 -1.99 -1.76
N ILE A 81 9.44 -1.24 -1.99
CA ILE A 81 10.30 -1.40 -3.18
C ILE A 81 10.94 -2.78 -3.19
N ILE A 82 11.44 -3.22 -2.03
CA ILE A 82 12.03 -4.57 -1.86
C ILE A 82 10.95 -5.64 -2.09
N GLY A 83 9.73 -5.40 -1.58
CA GLY A 83 8.58 -6.29 -1.83
C GLY A 83 8.19 -6.38 -3.31
N LEU A 84 8.26 -5.26 -4.04
CA LEU A 84 8.04 -5.21 -5.48
C LEU A 84 9.12 -5.97 -6.26
N ASP A 85 10.40 -5.80 -5.91
CA ASP A 85 11.50 -6.54 -6.51
C ASP A 85 11.35 -8.06 -6.30
N GLY A 86 10.97 -8.47 -5.09
CA GLY A 86 10.66 -9.86 -4.78
C GLY A 86 9.48 -10.39 -5.60
N ALA A 87 8.38 -9.64 -5.70
CA ALA A 87 7.23 -10.01 -6.50
C ALA A 87 7.56 -10.09 -8.00
N TYR A 88 8.40 -9.20 -8.52
CA TYR A 88 8.89 -9.25 -9.89
C TYR A 88 9.69 -10.52 -10.16
N TYR A 89 10.48 -10.99 -9.19
CA TYR A 89 11.18 -12.27 -9.32
C TYR A 89 10.21 -13.44 -9.49
N PHE A 90 9.09 -13.48 -8.76
CA PHE A 90 8.05 -14.51 -8.96
C PHE A 90 7.38 -14.42 -10.33
N LEU A 91 7.34 -13.23 -10.94
CA LEU A 91 6.85 -13.04 -12.30
C LEU A 91 7.82 -13.55 -13.38
N ARG A 92 9.10 -13.75 -13.04
CA ARG A 92 10.12 -14.25 -13.97
C ARG A 92 9.99 -15.76 -14.23
N TYR A 93 9.54 -16.54 -13.23
CA TYR A 93 9.33 -17.99 -13.31
C TYR A 93 7.87 -18.28 -13.62
#